data_AF-A0A965Q2G6-F1
#
_entry.id   AF-A0A965Q2G6-F1
#
_cell.length_a   1.000
_cell.length_b   1.000
_cell.length_c   1.000
_cell.angle_alpha   90.00
_cell.angle_beta   90.00
_cell.angle_gamma   90.00
#
_symmetry.space_group_name_H-M   'P 1'
#
loop_
_entity.id
_entity.type
_entity.pdbx_description
1 polymer ?
#
loop_
_entity_poly.entity_id
_entity_poly.type
_entity_poly.pdbx_seq_one_letter_code
_entity_poly.pdbx_strand_id
1 'polypeptide(L)'
;TYRVIGFGHANHGFFNQFAFTSTIGYACGIYNAHLHDPEMDGAVIIRVRHEEWEVIQEFNSEHYPISIVYGPLGNFKVEKSPILDD
;
A
#
# COMPACT_ATOMS: atom_id res chain seq x y z
N THR A 1 -9.61 12.05 -0.67
CA THR A 1 -8.16 12.12 -0.36
C THR A 1 -7.51 10.84 -0.83
N TYR A 2 -6.19 10.78 -0.90
CA TYR A 2 -5.45 9.61 -1.34
C TYR A 2 -4.54 9.12 -0.21
N ARG A 3 -4.38 7.81 -0.13
CA ARG A 3 -3.41 7.12 0.72
C ARG A 3 -2.45 6.39 -0.21
N VAL A 4 -1.17 6.50 0.05
CA VAL A 4 -0.16 5.66 -0.57
C VAL A 4 0.46 4.82 0.53
N ILE A 5 0.57 3.53 0.29
CA ILE A 5 1.22 2.61 1.22
C ILE A 5 2.31 1.90 0.44
N GLY A 6 3.56 2.24 0.72
CA GLY A 6 4.69 1.40 0.38
C GLY A 6 4.79 0.26 1.38
N PHE A 7 5.22 -0.92 0.94
CA PHE A 7 5.44 -2.04 1.83
C PHE A 7 6.65 -2.84 1.37
N GLY A 8 7.31 -3.49 2.32
CA GLY A 8 8.55 -4.20 2.07
C GLY A 8 8.97 -5.08 3.24
N HIS A 9 10.18 -5.64 3.11
CA HIS A 9 10.83 -6.42 4.16
C HIS A 9 12.15 -5.79 4.58
N ALA A 10 12.32 -5.73 5.90
CA ALA A 10 13.61 -5.44 6.52
C ALA A 10 13.99 -6.56 7.48
N ASN A 11 15.16 -6.45 8.10
CA ASN A 11 15.61 -7.37 9.16
C ASN A 11 14.65 -7.42 10.37
N HIS A 12 13.76 -6.44 10.51
CA HIS A 12 12.74 -6.35 11.56
C HIS A 12 11.38 -6.91 11.14
N GLY A 13 11.27 -7.53 9.95
CA GLY A 13 10.05 -8.10 9.43
C GLY A 13 9.36 -7.22 8.38
N PHE A 14 8.08 -7.52 8.15
CA PHE A 14 7.24 -6.82 7.18
C PHE A 14 6.86 -5.43 7.69
N PHE A 15 7.00 -4.40 6.85
CA PHE A 15 6.69 -3.03 7.22
C PHE A 15 5.76 -2.36 6.21
N ASN A 16 5.12 -1.29 6.68
CA ASN A 16 4.28 -0.41 5.88
C ASN A 16 4.80 1.03 6.03
N GLN A 17 4.97 1.74 4.91
CA GLN A 17 5.28 3.15 4.85
C GLN A 17 4.07 3.93 4.33
N PHE A 18 3.48 4.74 5.20
CA PHE A 18 2.25 5.47 4.90
C PHE A 18 2.51 6.89 4.41
N ALA A 19 1.79 7.30 3.38
CA ALA A 19 1.74 8.68 2.93
C ALA A 19 0.30 9.12 2.60
N PHE A 20 0.00 10.40 2.86
CA PHE A 20 -1.35 10.97 2.76
C PHE A 20 -1.30 12.21 1.87
N THR A 21 -2.20 12.31 0.90
CA THR A 21 -2.23 13.47 0.00
C THR A 21 -3.64 13.82 -0.47
N SER A 22 -3.83 15.07 -0.88
CA SER A 22 -5.12 15.61 -1.32
C SER A 22 -5.38 15.39 -2.82
N THR A 23 -4.35 15.14 -3.64
CA THR A 23 -4.49 15.01 -5.10
C THR A 23 -3.89 13.71 -5.64
N ILE A 24 -4.42 13.23 -6.77
CA ILE A 24 -3.92 12.03 -7.42
C ILE A 24 -2.51 12.21 -7.97
N GLY A 25 -2.16 13.39 -8.49
CA GLY A 25 -0.82 13.65 -9.05
C GLY A 25 0.30 13.49 -8.02
N TYR A 26 0.12 14.04 -6.81
CA TYR A 26 1.07 13.82 -5.72
C TYR A 26 1.09 12.35 -5.27
N ALA A 27 -0.05 11.67 -5.25
CA ALA A 27 -0.10 10.24 -4.90
C ALA A 27 0.69 9.39 -5.88
N CYS A 28 0.52 9.62 -7.19
CA CYS A 28 1.29 8.96 -8.24
C CYS A 28 2.79 9.23 -8.13
N GLY A 29 3.21 10.45 -7.80
CA GLY A 29 4.62 10.77 -7.59
C GLY A 29 5.23 9.97 -6.44
N ILE A 30 4.54 9.86 -5.31
CA ILE A 30 4.98 9.07 -4.16
C ILE A 30 5.00 7.58 -4.51
N TYR A 31 3.94 7.08 -5.14
CA TYR A 31 3.86 5.68 -5.58
C TYR A 31 5.02 5.33 -6.53
N ASN A 32 5.31 6.19 -7.51
CA ASN A 32 6.43 5.99 -8.42
C ASN A 32 7.79 6.01 -7.69
N ALA A 33 7.94 6.83 -6.66
CA ALA A 33 9.15 6.80 -5.83
C ALA A 33 9.34 5.44 -5.14
N HIS A 34 8.26 4.85 -4.60
CA HIS A 34 8.31 3.52 -3.99
C HIS A 34 8.58 2.42 -5.03
N LEU A 35 8.05 2.51 -6.25
CA LEU A 35 8.34 1.54 -7.33
C LEU A 35 9.82 1.46 -7.70
N HIS A 36 10.56 2.56 -7.54
CA HIS A 36 11.98 2.64 -7.86
C HIS A 36 12.88 2.43 -6.64
N ASP A 37 12.30 2.23 -5.46
CA ASP A 37 13.03 1.99 -4.23
C ASP A 37 13.33 0.48 -4.09
N PRO A 38 14.60 0.05 -4.08
CA PRO A 38 14.95 -1.36 -3.94
C PRO A 38 14.59 -1.95 -2.56
N GLU A 39 14.28 -1.14 -1.56
CA GLU A 39 13.82 -1.60 -0.24
C GLU A 39 12.31 -1.90 -0.20
N MET A 40 11.57 -1.53 -1.26
CA MET A 40 10.13 -1.76 -1.35
C MET A 40 9.83 -3.02 -2.15
N ASP A 41 8.96 -3.87 -1.59
CA ASP A 41 8.38 -4.99 -2.34
C ASP A 41 7.16 -4.56 -3.15
N GLY A 42 6.53 -3.45 -2.76
CA GLY A 42 5.39 -2.96 -3.51
C GLY A 42 4.80 -1.67 -2.96
N ALA A 43 3.77 -1.20 -3.63
CA ALA A 43 3.03 -0.03 -3.23
C ALA A 43 1.57 -0.11 -3.68
N VAL A 44 0.69 0.57 -2.96
CA VAL A 44 -0.72 0.76 -3.35
C VAL A 44 -1.14 2.22 -3.23
N ILE A 45 -2.02 2.65 -4.13
CA ILE A 45 -2.75 3.93 -4.03
C ILE A 45 -4.21 3.62 -3.73
N ILE A 46 -4.71 4.20 -2.64
CA ILE A 46 -6.11 4.08 -2.22
C ILE A 46 -6.75 5.45 -2.29
N ARG A 47 -7.86 5.58 -3.01
CA ARG A 47 -8.71 6.77 -2.98
C ARG A 47 -9.74 6.61 -1.88
N VAL A 48 -9.79 7.58 -0.97
CA VAL A 48 -10.72 7.63 0.16
C VAL A 48 -11.70 8.78 -0.04
N ARG A 49 -12.99 8.46 -0.03
CA ARG A 49 -14.13 9.39 0.03
C ARG A 49 -14.76 9.27 1.42
N HIS A 50 -15.89 9.96 1.67
CA HIS A 50 -16.49 10.04 3.01
C HIS A 50 -16.70 8.65 3.64
N GLU A 51 -17.34 7.73 2.91
CA GLU A 51 -17.66 6.37 3.37
C GLU A 51 -17.17 5.27 2.42
N GLU A 52 -16.54 5.66 1.31
CA GLU A 52 -16.10 4.73 0.27
C GLU A 52 -14.59 4.79 0.10
N TRP A 53 -14.00 3.66 -0.25
CA TRP A 53 -12.62 3.62 -0.69
C TRP A 53 -12.44 2.65 -1.86
N GLU A 54 -11.44 2.91 -2.67
CA GLU A 54 -11.06 2.05 -3.78
C GLU A 54 -9.55 2.00 -3.94
N VAL A 55 -9.03 0.86 -4.36
CA VAL A 55 -7.65 0.74 -4.84
C VAL A 55 -7.60 1.27 -6.26
N ILE A 56 -6.80 2.32 -6.47
CA ILE A 56 -6.61 2.93 -7.79
C ILE A 56 -5.52 2.17 -8.55
N GLN A 57 -4.46 1.81 -7.86
CA GLN A 57 -3.28 1.21 -8.43
C GLN A 57 -2.57 0.37 -7.38
N GLU A 58 -2.08 -0.79 -7.80
CA GLU A 58 -1.37 -1.76 -6.96
C GLU A 58 -0.18 -2.29 -7.75
N PHE A 59 0.96 -2.39 -7.08
CA PHE A 59 2.12 -3.14 -7.52
C PHE A 59 2.65 -3.94 -6.34
N ASN A 60 2.99 -5.19 -6.58
CA ASN A 60 3.71 -6.04 -5.65
C ASN A 60 4.79 -6.81 -6.42
N SER A 61 5.83 -7.24 -5.71
CA SER A 61 6.68 -8.32 -6.17
C SER A 61 5.80 -9.58 -6.17
N GLU A 62 5.80 -10.34 -7.27
CA GLU A 62 4.92 -11.51 -7.52
C GLU A 62 5.06 -12.65 -6.49
N HIS A 63 5.86 -12.43 -5.44
CA HIS A 63 6.31 -13.41 -4.49
C HIS A 63 5.30 -13.68 -3.36
N TYR A 64 4.36 -12.76 -3.08
CA TYR A 64 3.42 -12.92 -1.96
C TYR A 64 2.04 -12.33 -2.24
N PRO A 65 0.95 -13.05 -1.89
CA PRO A 65 -0.38 -12.45 -1.89
C PRO A 65 -0.48 -11.41 -0.76
N ILE A 66 -0.99 -10.23 -1.07
CA ILE A 66 -1.22 -9.16 -0.08
C ILE A 66 -2.72 -8.88 0.09
N SER A 67 -3.07 -8.31 1.23
CA SER A 67 -4.42 -7.84 1.54
C SER A 67 -4.38 -6.43 2.11
N ILE A 68 -5.32 -5.59 1.71
CA ILE A 68 -5.47 -4.24 2.24
C ILE A 68 -6.50 -4.28 3.37
N VAL A 69 -6.05 -3.97 4.59
CA VAL A 69 -6.89 -3.97 5.79
C VAL A 69 -7.32 -2.54 6.10
N TYR A 70 -8.63 -2.33 6.16
CA TYR A 70 -9.24 -1.11 6.64
C TYR A 70 -9.33 -1.11 8.17
N GLY A 71 -8.78 -0.08 8.80
CA GLY A 71 -8.78 0.13 10.24
C GLY A 71 -9.58 1.37 10.68
N PRO A 72 -9.61 1.64 11.99
CA PRO A 72 -10.32 2.79 12.53
C PRO A 72 -9.85 4.12 11.91
N LEU A 73 -10.78 5.07 11.78
CA LEU A 73 -10.54 6.45 11.32
C LEU A 73 -9.98 6.56 9.89
N GLY A 74 -10.28 5.60 9.01
CA GLY A 74 -9.81 5.67 7.62
C GLY A 74 -8.32 5.36 7.45
N ASN A 75 -7.75 4.61 8.40
CA ASN A 75 -6.41 4.07 8.30
C ASN A 75 -6.42 2.78 7.51
N PHE A 76 -5.38 2.59 6.71
CA PHE A 76 -5.20 1.41 5.89
C PHE A 76 -3.83 0.85 6.18
N LYS A 77 -3.69 -0.47 6.09
CA LYS A 77 -2.40 -1.16 6.06
C LYS A 77 -2.45 -2.28 5.04
N VAL A 78 -1.30 -2.64 4.52
CA VAL A 78 -1.10 -3.88 3.80
C VAL A 78 -0.72 -4.95 4.82
N GLU A 79 -1.26 -6.15 4.66
CA GLU A 79 -0.86 -7.36 5.37
C GLU A 79 -0.52 -8.44 4.36
N LYS A 80 0.30 -9.40 4.77
CA LYS A 80 0.46 -10.65 4.02
C LYS A 80 -0.84 -11.42 4.11
N SER A 81 -1.36 -11.82 2.96
CA SER A 81 -2.40 -12.84 2.94
C SER A 81 -1.78 -14.17 3.38
N PRO A 82 -2.46 -14.97 4.20
CA PRO A 82 -2.00 -16.31 4.50
C PRO A 82 -1.85 -17.07 3.19
N ILE A 83 -0.68 -17.68 2.97
CA ILE A 83 -0.53 -18.70 1.93
C ILE A 83 -1.39 -19.87 2.43
N LEU A 84 -2.51 -20.12 1.75
CA LEU A 84 -3.23 -21.37 1.91
C LEU A 84 -2.34 -22.44 1.29
N ASP A 85 -1.54 -23.12 2.11
CA ASP A 85 -0.92 -24.37 1.73
C ASP A 85 -2.05 -25.41 1.59
N ASP A 86 -2.35 -25.82 0.36
CA ASP A 86 -3.26 -26.94 0.04
C ASP A 86 -2.61 -28.30 0.36
#